data_AF-C5T4Q2-F1
#
_entry.id   AF-C5T4Q2-F1
#
_cell.length_a   1.000
_cell.length_b   1.000
_cell.length_c   1.000
_cell.angle_alpha   90.00
_cell.angle_beta   90.00
_cell.angle_gamma   90.00
#
_symmetry.space_group_name_H-M   'P 1'
#
loop_
_entity.id
_entity.type
_entity.pdbx_description
1 polymer ?
#
loop_
_entity_poly.entity_id
_entity_poly.type
_entity_poly.pdbx_seq_one_letter_code
_entity_poly.pdbx_strand_id
1 'polypeptide(L)' 'MPEAIADSEGYAISQQKRKLIEQGFGWAKTVGHMRQVLVRGIKKVDQMFVLTMAGYNLTRLRSLGQIRLQGQM' A
#
# COMPACT_ATOMS: atom_id res chain seq x y z
N MET A 1 2.83 -19.72 11.87
CA MET A 1 3.23 -19.02 13.10
C MET A 1 2.69 -19.84 14.25
N PRO A 2 3.47 -20.07 15.33
CA PRO A 2 2.94 -20.74 16.52
C PRO A 2 1.64 -20.08 16.98
N GLU A 3 0.62 -20.86 17.35
CA GLU A 3 -0.72 -20.34 17.68
C GLU A 3 -0.68 -19.28 18.79
N ALA A 4 0.14 -19.50 19.83
CA ALA A 4 0.34 -18.53 20.91
C ALA A 4 0.84 -17.15 20.44
N ILE A 5 1.53 -17.06 19.30
CA ILE A 5 1.95 -15.79 18.71
C ILE A 5 0.84 -15.22 17.83
N ALA A 6 0.12 -16.06 17.09
CA ALA A 6 -0.98 -15.63 16.22
C ALA A 6 -2.15 -15.02 17.01
N ASP A 7 -2.41 -15.53 18.21
CA ASP A 7 -3.45 -15.05 19.13
C ASP A 7 -3.02 -13.83 19.94
N SER A 8 -1.76 -13.40 19.82
CA SER A 8 -1.28 -12.22 20.52
C SER A 8 -1.85 -10.92 19.93
N GLU A 9 -2.15 -9.96 20.80
CA GLU A 9 -2.57 -8.61 20.39
C GLU A 9 -1.52 -7.94 19.48
N GLY A 10 -0.23 -8.15 19.77
CA GLY A 10 0.87 -7.64 18.96
C GLY A 10 0.86 -8.17 17.53
N TYR A 11 0.46 -9.43 17.34
CA TYR A 11 0.32 -10.02 16.01
C TYR A 11 -0.89 -9.44 15.26
N ALA A 12 -2.02 -9.25 15.93
CA ALA A 12 -3.20 -8.61 15.34
C ALA A 12 -2.88 -7.19 14.83
N ILE A 13 -2.17 -6.37 15.62
CA ILE A 13 -1.72 -5.03 15.22
C ILE A 13 -0.74 -5.13 14.03
N SER A 14 0.18 -6.09 14.06
CA SER A 14 1.13 -6.31 12.96
C SER A 14 0.40 -6.62 11.66
N GLN A 15 -0.62 -7.48 11.69
CA GLN A 15 -1.43 -7.84 10.52
C GLN A 15 -2.16 -6.63 9.94
N GLN A 16 -2.78 -5.80 10.79
CA GLN A 16 -3.44 -4.57 10.35
C GLN A 16 -2.47 -3.62 9.64
N LYS A 17 -1.27 -3.42 10.19
CA LYS A 17 -0.23 -2.57 9.58
C LYS A 17 0.29 -3.15 8.27
N ARG A 18 0.51 -4.47 8.21
CA ARG A 18 1.02 -5.15 7.00
C ARG A 18 0.07 -4.99 5.82
N LYS A 19 -1.23 -5.10 6.09
CA LYS A 19 -2.29 -4.89 5.08
C LYS A 19 -2.23 -3.49 4.44
N LEU A 20 -1.86 -2.45 5.17
CA LEU A 20 -1.73 -1.08 4.62
C LEU A 20 -0.62 -1.00 3.55
N ILE A 21 0.51 -1.66 3.82
CA ILE A 21 1.65 -1.69 2.91
C ILE A 21 1.38 -2.62 1.72
N GLU A 22 0.80 -3.79 1.98
CA GLU A 22 0.45 -4.77 0.95
C GLU A 22 -0.54 -4.21 -0.09
N GLN A 23 -1.50 -3.38 0.33
CA GLN A 23 -2.41 -2.69 -0.60
C GLN A 23 -1.66 -1.78 -1.58
N GLY A 24 -0.71 -0.98 -1.08
CA GLY A 24 0.10 -0.09 -1.92
C GLY A 24 0.94 -0.87 -2.92
N PHE A 25 1.65 -1.90 -2.47
CA PHE A 25 2.45 -2.76 -3.36
C PHE A 25 1.59 -3.57 -4.34
N GLY A 26 0.42 -4.03 -3.94
CA GLY A 26 -0.55 -4.70 -4.81
C GLY A 26 -1.03 -3.77 -5.92
N TRP A 27 -1.41 -2.55 -5.57
CA TRP A 27 -1.83 -1.51 -6.53
C TRP A 27 -0.70 -1.14 -7.48
N ALA A 28 0.53 -0.98 -6.99
CA ALA A 28 1.70 -0.69 -7.82
C ALA A 28 1.95 -1.74 -8.90
N LYS A 29 1.76 -3.02 -8.54
CA LYS A 29 1.98 -4.13 -9.46
C LYS A 29 0.90 -4.19 -10.54
N THR A 30 -0.36 -3.89 -10.18
CA THR A 30 -1.51 -4.00 -11.08
C THR A 30 -1.70 -2.76 -11.94
N VAL A 31 -1.62 -1.56 -11.36
CA VAL A 31 -1.89 -0.28 -12.05
C VAL A 31 -0.60 0.40 -12.47
N GLY A 32 0.40 0.40 -11.59
CA GLY A 32 1.70 1.04 -11.84
C GLY A 32 2.67 0.21 -12.68
N HIS A 33 2.28 -0.97 -13.16
CA HIS A 33 3.13 -1.87 -13.95
C HIS A 33 4.43 -2.31 -13.25
N MET A 34 4.51 -2.22 -11.91
CA MET A 34 5.72 -2.60 -11.16
C MET A 34 5.96 -4.12 -11.14
N ARG A 35 5.01 -4.94 -11.60
CA ARG A 35 5.22 -6.38 -11.81
C ARG A 35 6.20 -6.66 -12.97
N GLN A 36 6.16 -5.83 -14.01
CA GLN A 36 7.01 -5.90 -15.20
C GLN A 36 7.30 -4.48 -15.68
N VAL A 37 8.37 -3.89 -15.16
CA VAL A 37 8.73 -2.50 -15.44
C VAL A 37 9.12 -2.31 -16.91
N LEU A 38 8.63 -1.23 -17.51
CA LEU A 38 8.82 -0.93 -18.94
C LEU A 38 10.12 -0.15 -19.23
N VAL A 39 10.86 0.20 -18.19
CA VAL A 39 12.10 1.00 -18.28
C VAL A 39 13.32 0.15 -17.90
N ARG A 40 14.49 0.50 -18.47
CA ARG A 40 15.77 -0.16 -18.17
C ARG A 40 16.63 0.72 -17.26
N GLY A 41 17.23 0.09 -16.25
CA GLY A 41 18.17 0.70 -15.32
C GLY A 41 17.53 1.15 -14.00
N ILE A 42 18.24 0.92 -12.88
CA ILE A 42 17.73 1.14 -11.52
C ILE A 42 17.28 2.58 -11.30
N LYS A 43 18.00 3.58 -11.83
CA LYS A 43 17.61 4.99 -11.68
C LYS A 43 16.23 5.30 -12.27
N LYS A 44 15.89 4.72 -13.43
CA LYS A 44 14.59 4.94 -14.07
C LYS A 44 13.49 4.17 -13.35
N VAL A 45 13.79 2.96 -12.88
CA VAL A 45 12.86 2.16 -12.08
C VAL A 45 12.53 2.85 -10.76
N ASP A 46 13.52 3.46 -10.10
CA ASP A 46 13.34 4.23 -8.87
C ASP A 46 12.40 5.42 -9.07
N GLN A 47 12.63 6.22 -10.10
CA GLN A 47 11.73 7.34 -10.47
C GLN A 47 10.29 6.85 -10.76
N MET A 48 10.15 5.77 -11.52
CA MET A 48 8.84 5.16 -11.83
C MET A 48 8.14 4.64 -10.57
N PHE A 49 8.89 4.04 -9.63
CA PHE A 49 8.36 3.56 -8.37
C PHE A 49 7.85 4.72 -7.50
N VAL A 50 8.64 5.78 -7.33
CA VAL A 50 8.24 6.97 -6.56
C VAL A 50 6.98 7.60 -7.16
N LEU A 51 6.92 7.76 -8.48
CA LEU A 51 5.75 8.30 -9.17
C LEU A 51 4.51 7.41 -8.96
N THR A 52 4.68 6.10 -9.05
CA THR A 52 3.61 5.12 -8.82
C THR A 52 3.07 5.21 -7.39
N MET A 53 3.96 5.29 -6.39
CA MET A 53 3.57 5.41 -4.98
C MET A 53 2.87 6.74 -4.69
N ALA A 54 3.31 7.83 -5.31
CA ALA A 54 2.62 9.11 -5.23
C ALA A 54 1.18 9.00 -5.81
N GLY A 55 1.01 8.36 -6.96
CA GLY A 55 -0.31 8.10 -7.55
C GLY A 55 -1.22 7.25 -6.65
N TYR A 56 -0.67 6.22 -6.01
CA TYR A 56 -1.40 5.42 -5.03
C TYR A 56 -1.85 6.27 -3.84
N ASN A 57 -0.96 7.09 -3.28
CA ASN A 57 -1.28 7.95 -2.14
C ASN A 57 -2.41 8.94 -2.48
N LEU A 58 -2.39 9.55 -3.66
CA LEU A 58 -3.47 10.44 -4.12
C LEU A 58 -4.81 9.68 -4.26
N THR A 59 -4.78 8.47 -4.82
CA THR A 59 -5.97 7.62 -4.93
C THR A 59 -6.52 7.27 -3.56
N ARG A 60 -5.65 6.92 -2.61
CA ARG A 60 -6.01 6.59 -1.23
C ARG A 60 -6.60 7.79 -0.49
N LEU A 61 -6.05 8.99 -0.69
CA LEU A 61 -6.56 10.23 -0.07
C LEU A 61 -8.02 10.51 -0.43
N ARG A 62 -8.47 10.15 -1.63
CA ARG A 62 -9.89 10.25 -2.02
C ARG A 62 -10.80 9.46 -1.07
N SER A 63 -10.49 8.19 -0.84
CA SER A 63 -11.27 7.33 0.06
C SER A 63 -11.18 7.80 1.50
N LEU A 64 -9.99 8.22 1.96
CA LEU A 64 -9.81 8.76 3.31
C LEU A 64 -10.61 10.05 3.54
N GLY A 65 -10.70 10.91 2.53
CA GLY A 65 -11.53 12.11 2.57
C GLY A 65 -13.02 11.78 2.76
N GLN A 66 -13.52 10.75 2.06
CA GLN A 66 -14.89 10.27 2.22
C GLN A 66 -15.15 9.70 3.63
N ILE A 67 -14.23 8.88 4.15
CA ILE A 67 -14.34 8.35 5.52
C ILE A 67 -14.37 9.47 6.55
N ARG A 68 -13.55 10.52 6.37
CA ARG A 68 -13.55 11.68 7.25
C ARG A 68 -14.91 12.38 7.27
N LEU A 69 -15.54 12.59 6.11
CA LEU A 69 -16.86 13.21 6.01
C LEU A 69 -17.95 12.35 6.67
N GLN A 70 -17.88 11.03 6.52
CA GLN A 70 -18.82 10.10 7.17
C GLN A 70 -18.73 10.12 8.69
N GLY A 71 -17.55 10.31 9.26
CA GLY A 71 -17.38 10.43 10.72
C GLY A 71 -17.76 11.80 11.30
N GLN A 72 -18.09 12.78 10.45
CA GLN A 72 -18.56 14.12 10.85
C GLN A 72 -20.09 14.27 10.78
N MET A 73 -20.78 13.36 10.07
CA MET A 73 -22.24 13.19 10.10
C MET A 73 -22.65 12.32 11.28
#